data_AF-A0AB40C1N1-F1
#
_entry.id   AF-A0AB40C1N1-F1
#
_cell.length_a   1.000
_cell.length_b   1.000
_cell.length_c   1.000
_cell.angle_alpha   90.00
_cell.angle_beta   90.00
_cell.angle_gamma   90.00
#
_symmetry.space_group_name_H-M   'P 1'
#
loop_
_entity.id
_entity.type
_entity.pdbx_description
1 polymer ?
#
loop_
_entity_poly.entity_id
_entity_poly.type
_entity_poly.pdbx_seq_one_letter_code
_entity_poly.pdbx_strand_id
1 'polypeptide(L)'
;MASPCESSKEASSGLASMAALRRLAAVSSHLHPPAQEPGISVVPAVASSRSSGGNGCVFCEIIRGESPAFKLYEDDICLCILDSNPLTFGHSLIITKSHFSSLQVTPPSVVAAMCSTVPTLGNAIMKATHCKSFNLVVNNGSAAGQVIFHTHLHIIPRKAGDQLWPSESFRRQSLEQNSETFVLVKSIKEQLSSADESTPANNSED
;
A
#
# COMPACT_ATOMS: atom_id res chain seq x y z
N MET A 1 -16.14 -5.92 64.34
CA MET A 1 -17.05 -6.74 63.50
C MET A 1 -17.07 -6.12 62.12
N ALA A 2 -16.88 -6.95 61.10
CA ALA A 2 -16.38 -6.58 59.77
C ALA A 2 -17.41 -5.85 58.88
N SER A 3 -16.92 -4.89 58.10
CA SER A 3 -17.57 -4.40 56.88
C SER A 3 -17.17 -5.29 55.69
N PRO A 4 -18.08 -5.70 54.79
CA PRO A 4 -17.71 -6.44 53.60
C PRO A 4 -17.20 -5.48 52.52
N CYS A 5 -16.04 -5.83 51.96
CA CYS A 5 -15.42 -5.26 50.79
C CYS A 5 -16.13 -5.84 49.54
N GLU A 6 -16.76 -4.97 48.73
CA GLU A 6 -17.26 -5.36 47.41
C GLU A 6 -16.09 -5.62 46.46
N SER A 7 -16.13 -6.78 45.80
CA SER A 7 -15.13 -7.24 44.86
C SER A 7 -15.59 -6.93 43.43
N SER A 8 -14.91 -5.98 42.79
CA SER A 8 -15.04 -5.75 41.35
C SER A 8 -14.14 -6.74 40.60
N LYS A 9 -14.75 -7.74 39.97
CA LYS A 9 -14.13 -8.55 38.92
C LYS A 9 -14.92 -8.39 37.63
N GLU A 10 -14.14 -8.43 36.54
CA GLU A 10 -14.53 -8.60 35.12
C GLU A 10 -14.71 -7.33 34.28
N ALA A 11 -13.55 -6.78 33.88
CA ALA A 11 -13.42 -5.94 32.69
C ALA A 11 -12.27 -6.47 31.82
N SER A 12 -12.45 -7.63 31.16
CA SER A 12 -11.46 -8.15 30.20
C SER A 12 -12.03 -8.50 28.82
N SER A 13 -13.34 -8.39 28.60
CA SER A 13 -13.98 -8.75 27.31
C SER A 13 -14.16 -7.58 26.33
N GLY A 14 -13.92 -6.32 26.74
CA GLY A 14 -14.19 -5.13 25.92
C GLY A 14 -13.08 -4.72 24.93
N LEU A 15 -11.82 -5.04 25.20
CA LEU A 15 -10.69 -4.55 24.38
C LEU A 15 -10.56 -5.25 23.02
N ALA A 16 -10.94 -6.53 22.93
CA ALA A 16 -10.87 -7.28 21.67
C ALA A 16 -11.92 -6.81 20.65
N SER A 17 -13.10 -6.38 21.12
CA SER A 17 -14.21 -5.89 20.27
C SER A 17 -13.92 -4.50 19.67
N MET A 18 -13.32 -3.61 20.46
CA MET A 18 -12.93 -2.27 20.02
C MET A 18 -11.80 -2.28 18.98
N ALA A 19 -10.87 -3.24 19.06
CA ALA A 19 -9.78 -3.36 18.08
C ALA A 19 -10.27 -3.82 16.69
N ALA A 20 -11.32 -4.63 16.63
CA ALA A 20 -11.94 -5.06 15.37
C ALA A 20 -12.76 -3.94 14.71
N LEU A 21 -13.49 -3.14 15.50
CA LEU A 21 -14.23 -1.96 15.02
C LEU A 21 -13.31 -0.81 14.58
N ARG A 22 -12.14 -0.65 15.20
CA ARG A 22 -11.16 0.40 14.85
C ARG A 22 -10.40 0.15 13.53
N ARG A 23 -10.34 -1.10 13.06
CA ARG A 23 -9.79 -1.44 11.74
C ARG A 23 -10.68 -0.98 10.57
N LEU A 24 -11.98 -0.79 10.81
CA LEU A 24 -12.93 -0.29 9.82
C LEU A 24 -12.86 1.23 9.60
N ALA A 25 -12.35 2.01 10.55
CA ALA A 25 -12.32 3.48 10.45
C ALA A 25 -11.28 4.00 9.43
N ALA A 26 -10.13 3.33 9.30
CA ALA A 26 -9.13 3.68 8.27
C ALA A 26 -9.67 3.44 6.85
N VAL A 27 -10.49 2.39 6.69
CA VAL A 27 -11.25 2.09 5.47
C VAL A 27 -12.38 3.12 5.22
N SER A 28 -12.87 3.81 6.24
CA SER A 28 -13.92 4.84 6.15
C SER A 28 -13.38 6.23 5.77
N SER A 29 -12.07 6.48 5.86
CA SER A 29 -11.45 7.77 5.49
C SER A 29 -11.46 8.07 3.97
N HIS A 30 -11.97 7.14 3.16
CA HIS A 30 -12.06 7.21 1.69
C HIS A 30 -13.28 7.99 1.15
N LEU A 31 -14.05 8.67 2.01
CA LEU A 31 -15.42 9.10 1.71
C LEU A 31 -15.64 10.46 1.00
N HIS A 32 -14.63 11.16 0.46
CA HIS A 32 -14.91 12.40 -0.30
C HIS A 32 -14.05 12.64 -1.55
N PRO A 33 -14.33 11.94 -2.67
CA PRO A 33 -14.05 12.47 -4.01
C PRO A 33 -15.19 13.40 -4.48
N PRO A 34 -14.91 14.45 -5.29
CA PRO A 34 -15.96 15.29 -5.88
C PRO A 34 -16.83 14.47 -6.85
N ALA A 35 -18.14 14.68 -6.78
CA ALA A 35 -19.15 13.91 -7.51
C ALA A 35 -19.04 14.09 -9.03
N GLN A 36 -19.25 13.00 -9.77
CA GLN A 36 -19.61 13.03 -11.19
C GLN A 36 -20.84 12.12 -11.41
N GLU A 37 -21.88 12.73 -12.00
CA GLU A 37 -23.23 12.19 -12.24
C GLU A 37 -23.28 11.13 -13.38
N PRO A 38 -24.37 10.34 -13.48
CA PRO A 38 -24.32 8.96 -13.95
C PRO A 38 -24.58 8.79 -15.44
N GLY A 39 -24.04 7.72 -16.01
CA GLY A 39 -24.41 7.29 -17.35
C GLY A 39 -23.95 5.87 -17.71
N ILE A 40 -24.96 4.99 -17.84
CA ILE A 40 -25.13 3.97 -18.90
C ILE A 40 -24.85 2.50 -18.54
N SER A 41 -25.98 1.78 -18.47
CA SER A 41 -26.40 0.56 -19.19
C SER A 41 -25.41 -0.60 -19.42
N VAL A 42 -25.85 -1.79 -18.96
CA VAL A 42 -25.17 -3.08 -19.10
C VAL A 42 -25.79 -3.87 -20.26
N VAL A 43 -24.95 -4.41 -21.16
CA VAL A 43 -25.20 -5.66 -21.92
C VAL A 43 -23.88 -6.36 -22.27
N PRO A 44 -23.86 -7.70 -22.48
CA PRO A 44 -22.67 -8.54 -22.32
C PRO A 44 -22.00 -8.96 -23.65
N ALA A 45 -20.75 -9.45 -23.57
CA ALA A 45 -20.29 -10.76 -24.08
C ALA A 45 -18.82 -10.81 -24.62
N VAL A 46 -18.12 -11.87 -24.19
CA VAL A 46 -16.96 -12.63 -24.75
C VAL A 46 -15.67 -11.97 -25.31
N ALA A 47 -14.57 -12.39 -24.66
CA ALA A 47 -13.17 -12.61 -25.05
C ALA A 47 -12.66 -12.24 -26.47
N SER A 48 -11.74 -11.25 -26.53
CA SER A 48 -10.32 -11.42 -26.91
C SER A 48 -9.64 -10.08 -27.24
N SER A 49 -8.45 -9.88 -26.65
CA SER A 49 -7.39 -8.94 -27.05
C SER A 49 -7.57 -7.43 -26.85
N ARG A 50 -6.42 -6.81 -26.49
CA ARG A 50 -6.08 -5.38 -26.39
C ARG A 50 -6.31 -4.73 -25.03
N SER A 51 -5.22 -4.21 -24.47
CA SER A 51 -5.20 -3.32 -23.32
C SER A 51 -6.13 -2.13 -23.58
N SER A 52 -7.29 -2.13 -22.94
CA SER A 52 -8.08 -0.92 -22.78
C SER A 52 -7.25 0.05 -21.94
N GLY A 53 -6.56 0.96 -22.62
CA GLY A 53 -5.84 2.05 -21.97
C GLY A 53 -6.78 2.75 -21.01
N GLY A 54 -6.46 2.71 -19.72
CA GLY A 54 -7.22 3.36 -18.67
C GLY A 54 -7.14 4.87 -18.81
N ASN A 55 -7.90 5.44 -19.76
CA ASN A 55 -8.08 6.88 -19.88
C ASN A 55 -8.65 7.39 -18.55
N GLY A 56 -7.93 8.30 -17.88
CA GLY A 56 -8.29 8.83 -16.55
C GLY A 56 -7.75 8.03 -15.36
N CYS A 57 -6.93 6.99 -15.56
CA CYS A 57 -6.25 6.31 -14.47
C CYS A 57 -4.88 6.96 -14.20
N VAL A 58 -4.75 7.61 -13.03
CA VAL A 58 -3.50 8.27 -12.60
C VAL A 58 -2.29 7.33 -12.57
N PHE A 59 -2.47 6.05 -12.23
CA PHE A 59 -1.36 5.09 -12.28
C PHE A 59 -0.97 4.73 -13.71
N CYS A 60 -1.91 4.61 -14.64
CA CYS A 60 -1.57 4.45 -16.05
C CYS A 60 -0.81 5.66 -16.60
N GLU A 61 -1.19 6.88 -16.21
CA GLU A 61 -0.47 8.11 -16.56
C GLU A 61 0.96 8.11 -16.01
N ILE A 62 1.16 7.73 -14.74
CA ILE A 62 2.50 7.57 -14.14
C ILE A 62 3.33 6.53 -14.90
N ILE A 63 2.74 5.38 -15.24
CA ILE A 63 3.41 4.29 -15.96
C ILE A 63 3.84 4.74 -17.37
N ARG A 64 3.01 5.55 -18.05
CA ARG A 64 3.33 6.15 -19.35
C ARG A 64 4.31 7.34 -19.26
N GLY A 65 4.62 7.82 -18.05
CA GLY A 65 5.47 8.99 -17.84
C GLY A 65 4.78 10.33 -18.07
N GLU A 66 3.45 10.34 -18.10
CA GLU A 66 2.61 11.53 -18.30
C GLU A 66 2.34 12.30 -16.99
N SER A 67 2.45 11.61 -15.84
CA SER A 67 2.34 12.20 -14.50
C SER A 67 3.62 11.96 -13.69
N PRO A 68 4.10 12.95 -12.93
CA PRO A 68 5.32 12.79 -12.12
C PRO A 68 5.10 11.79 -10.97
N ALA A 69 6.16 11.04 -10.66
CA ALA A 69 6.22 10.18 -9.49
C ALA A 69 7.67 9.93 -9.05
N PHE A 70 7.87 9.74 -7.76
CA PHE A 70 9.16 9.29 -7.22
C PHE A 70 9.28 7.77 -7.39
N LYS A 71 9.83 7.35 -8.53
CA LYS A 71 10.09 5.94 -8.82
C LYS A 71 11.20 5.38 -7.93
N LEU A 72 10.94 4.24 -7.30
CA LEU A 72 11.86 3.50 -6.44
C LEU A 72 12.44 2.27 -7.15
N TYR A 73 11.60 1.55 -7.88
CA TYR A 73 11.91 0.28 -8.55
C TYR A 73 11.03 0.10 -9.78
N GLU A 74 11.52 -0.53 -10.84
CA GLU A 74 10.73 -0.85 -12.02
C GLU A 74 11.24 -2.15 -12.67
N ASP A 75 10.32 -3.04 -13.03
CA ASP A 75 10.59 -4.23 -13.85
C ASP A 75 9.55 -4.32 -15.00
N ASP A 76 9.43 -5.49 -15.63
CA ASP A 76 8.50 -5.72 -16.73
C ASP A 76 7.02 -5.76 -16.30
N ILE A 77 6.74 -6.10 -15.03
CA ILE A 77 5.39 -6.35 -14.50
C ILE A 77 4.93 -5.22 -13.58
N CYS A 78 5.83 -4.63 -12.80
CA CYS A 78 5.53 -3.74 -11.69
C CYS A 78 6.41 -2.48 -11.68
N LEU A 79 5.88 -1.44 -11.06
CA LEU A 79 6.56 -0.20 -10.75
C LEU A 79 6.32 0.11 -9.26
N CYS A 80 7.36 0.44 -8.50
CA CYS A 80 7.23 0.92 -7.13
C CYS A 80 7.47 2.44 -7.08
N ILE A 81 6.57 3.18 -6.44
CA ILE A 81 6.65 4.64 -6.26
C ILE A 81 6.40 5.03 -4.80
N LEU A 82 6.84 6.21 -4.38
CA LEU A 82 6.31 6.81 -3.15
C LEU A 82 4.85 7.23 -3.32
N ASP A 83 4.03 7.00 -2.30
CA ASP A 83 2.67 7.53 -2.23
C ASP A 83 2.73 9.06 -2.14
N SER A 84 1.94 9.75 -2.97
CA SER A 84 1.94 11.21 -3.05
C SER A 84 1.32 11.90 -1.83
N ASN A 85 0.63 11.16 -0.97
CA ASN A 85 0.02 11.66 0.26
C ASN A 85 0.31 10.68 1.40
N PRO A 86 1.55 10.36 1.79
CA PRO A 86 1.89 9.20 2.62
C PRO A 86 1.09 9.06 3.93
N LEU A 87 0.82 7.82 4.37
CA LEU A 87 0.27 7.54 5.72
C LEU A 87 1.38 7.66 6.78
N THR A 88 2.59 7.25 6.41
CA THR A 88 3.80 7.41 7.20
C THR A 88 4.96 7.69 6.26
N PHE A 89 6.05 8.26 6.79
CA PHE A 89 7.24 8.53 6.00
C PHE A 89 7.77 7.25 5.32
N GLY A 90 7.94 7.30 4.00
CA GLY A 90 8.31 6.15 3.16
C GLY A 90 7.16 5.25 2.72
N HIS A 91 5.89 5.63 2.95
CA HIS A 91 4.75 4.93 2.36
C HIS A 91 4.92 4.82 0.84
N SER A 92 4.97 3.58 0.35
CA SER A 92 5.26 3.25 -1.04
C SER A 92 4.16 2.37 -1.64
N LEU A 93 3.97 2.46 -2.94
CA LEU A 93 2.98 1.72 -3.72
C LEU A 93 3.68 0.86 -4.76
N ILE A 94 3.43 -0.44 -4.75
CA ILE A 94 3.77 -1.35 -5.86
C ILE A 94 2.55 -1.39 -6.77
N ILE A 95 2.66 -0.87 -8.00
CA ILE A 95 1.60 -0.82 -8.99
C ILE A 95 1.92 -1.75 -10.15
N THR A 96 0.90 -2.43 -10.67
CA THR A 96 1.02 -3.24 -11.90
C THR A 96 1.23 -2.33 -13.12
N LYS A 97 2.08 -2.70 -14.09
CA LYS A 97 2.25 -1.93 -15.34
C LYS A 97 1.03 -2.07 -16.26
N SER A 98 0.43 -3.26 -16.28
CA SER A 98 -0.88 -3.48 -16.92
C SER A 98 -2.01 -3.03 -16.00
N HIS A 99 -3.07 -2.46 -16.57
CA HIS A 99 -4.21 -2.01 -15.79
C HIS A 99 -5.12 -3.19 -15.38
N PHE A 100 -5.26 -3.39 -14.07
CA PHE A 100 -6.27 -4.27 -13.48
C PHE A 100 -7.03 -3.52 -12.41
N SER A 101 -8.36 -3.41 -12.51
CA SER A 101 -9.13 -2.53 -11.64
C SER A 101 -9.11 -2.90 -10.16
N SER A 102 -8.79 -4.16 -9.84
CA SER A 102 -8.81 -4.72 -8.49
C SER A 102 -7.99 -6.01 -8.43
N LEU A 103 -7.57 -6.42 -7.22
CA LEU A 103 -6.78 -7.63 -7.01
C LEU A 103 -7.52 -8.87 -7.51
N GLN A 104 -8.85 -8.93 -7.31
CA GLN A 104 -9.71 -10.05 -7.72
C GLN A 104 -9.69 -10.35 -9.23
N VAL A 105 -9.44 -9.34 -10.08
CA VAL A 105 -9.38 -9.50 -11.55
C VAL A 105 -7.93 -9.50 -12.07
N THR A 106 -6.95 -9.42 -11.16
CA THR A 106 -5.54 -9.47 -11.52
C THR A 106 -5.12 -10.93 -11.69
N PRO A 107 -4.44 -11.29 -12.80
CA PRO A 107 -3.98 -12.65 -13.02
C PRO A 107 -3.10 -13.17 -11.87
N PRO A 108 -3.25 -14.43 -11.43
CA PRO A 108 -2.47 -14.97 -10.32
C PRO A 108 -0.95 -14.85 -10.49
N SER A 109 -0.45 -15.00 -11.73
CA SER A 109 0.98 -14.82 -12.05
C SER A 109 1.46 -13.38 -11.82
N VAL A 110 0.62 -12.38 -12.11
CA VAL A 110 0.93 -10.97 -11.87
C VAL A 110 0.92 -10.67 -10.37
N VAL A 111 -0.06 -11.20 -9.62
CA VAL A 111 -0.10 -11.06 -8.16
C VAL A 111 1.14 -11.71 -7.53
N ALA A 112 1.53 -12.90 -7.99
CA ALA A 112 2.74 -13.57 -7.52
C ALA A 112 4.00 -12.74 -7.79
N ALA A 113 4.12 -12.15 -8.99
CA ALA A 113 5.24 -11.26 -9.33
C ALA A 113 5.28 -10.03 -8.41
N MET A 114 4.15 -9.34 -8.20
CA MET A 114 4.07 -8.21 -7.25
C MET A 114 4.56 -8.61 -5.85
N CYS A 115 4.03 -9.72 -5.32
CA CYS A 115 4.38 -10.20 -3.99
C CYS A 115 5.85 -10.61 -3.88
N SER A 116 6.45 -11.13 -4.95
CA SER A 116 7.87 -11.50 -4.97
C SER A 116 8.82 -10.30 -4.78
N THR A 117 8.39 -9.09 -5.15
CA THR A 117 9.18 -7.86 -4.95
C THR A 117 9.11 -7.32 -3.51
N VAL A 118 8.10 -7.73 -2.73
CA VAL A 118 7.83 -7.18 -1.39
C VAL A 118 8.99 -7.33 -0.41
N PRO A 119 9.68 -8.48 -0.30
CA PRO A 119 10.81 -8.62 0.62
C PRO A 119 11.95 -7.64 0.31
N THR A 120 12.33 -7.52 -0.96
CA THR A 120 13.41 -6.63 -1.41
C THR A 120 13.05 -5.16 -1.17
N LEU A 121 11.86 -4.75 -1.62
CA LEU A 121 11.38 -3.37 -1.44
C LEU A 121 11.17 -3.03 0.03
N GLY A 122 10.51 -3.92 0.79
CA GLY A 122 10.26 -3.74 2.21
C GLY A 122 11.56 -3.53 2.99
N ASN A 123 12.57 -4.36 2.76
CA ASN A 123 13.88 -4.23 3.41
C ASN A 123 14.57 -2.91 3.08
N ALA A 124 14.57 -2.51 1.81
CA ALA A 124 15.16 -1.24 1.38
C ALA A 124 14.46 -0.04 2.03
N ILE A 125 13.12 -0.02 2.03
CA ILE A 125 12.32 1.04 2.64
C ILE A 125 12.53 1.07 4.16
N MET A 126 12.57 -0.08 4.84
CA MET A 126 12.81 -0.14 6.29
C MET A 126 14.15 0.46 6.68
N LYS A 127 15.22 0.10 5.95
CA LYS A 127 16.56 0.64 6.18
C LYS A 127 16.61 2.15 5.96
N ALA A 128 16.03 2.64 4.86
CA ALA A 128 16.03 4.07 4.51
C ALA A 128 15.18 4.93 5.46
N THR A 129 14.12 4.37 6.04
CA THR A 129 13.21 5.08 6.97
C THR A 129 13.55 4.86 8.44
N HIS A 130 14.55 4.02 8.73
CA HIS A 130 14.88 3.53 10.07
C HIS A 130 13.70 2.87 10.80
N CYS A 131 12.75 2.31 10.04
CA CYS A 131 11.65 1.51 10.60
C CYS A 131 12.07 0.04 10.73
N LYS A 132 11.42 -0.69 11.64
CA LYS A 132 11.66 -2.14 11.84
C LYS A 132 10.49 -3.01 11.38
N SER A 133 9.37 -2.40 11.03
CA SER A 133 8.14 -3.10 10.65
C SER A 133 7.37 -2.27 9.63
N PHE A 134 6.56 -2.93 8.82
CA PHE A 134 5.65 -2.30 7.89
C PHE A 134 4.31 -3.04 7.85
N ASN A 135 3.27 -2.36 7.38
CA ASN A 135 2.05 -3.02 6.94
C ASN A 135 2.10 -3.20 5.42
N LEU A 136 1.75 -4.40 4.95
CA LEU A 136 1.39 -4.67 3.57
C LEU A 136 -0.14 -4.60 3.46
N VAL A 137 -0.68 -3.70 2.66
CA VAL A 137 -2.14 -3.50 2.53
C VAL A 137 -2.54 -3.52 1.07
N VAL A 138 -3.70 -4.14 0.80
CA VAL A 138 -4.41 -4.06 -0.48
C VAL A 138 -5.87 -3.78 -0.18
N ASN A 139 -6.42 -2.74 -0.82
CA ASN A 139 -7.83 -2.44 -0.74
C ASN A 139 -8.51 -2.93 -2.02
N ASN A 140 -9.43 -3.88 -1.89
CA ASN A 140 -10.15 -4.46 -3.03
C ASN A 140 -11.64 -4.09 -2.95
N GLY A 141 -12.05 -3.12 -3.76
CA GLY A 141 -13.38 -2.52 -3.75
C GLY A 141 -13.48 -1.26 -2.89
N SER A 142 -14.40 -0.36 -3.26
CA SER A 142 -14.58 0.95 -2.63
C SER A 142 -14.96 0.85 -1.15
N ALA A 143 -15.77 -0.15 -0.76
CA ALA A 143 -16.12 -0.41 0.64
C ALA A 143 -14.91 -0.87 1.48
N ALA A 144 -13.85 -1.39 0.84
CA ALA A 144 -12.58 -1.72 1.46
C ALA A 144 -11.57 -0.56 1.38
N GLY A 145 -11.97 0.61 0.88
CA GLY A 145 -11.13 1.80 0.80
C GLY A 145 -10.34 1.93 -0.49
N GLN A 146 -10.74 1.23 -1.56
CA GLN A 146 -10.10 1.42 -2.85
C GLN A 146 -10.60 2.72 -3.50
N VAL A 147 -9.69 3.67 -3.76
CA VAL A 147 -10.00 4.94 -4.43
C VAL A 147 -9.40 5.06 -5.82
N ILE A 148 -8.29 4.35 -6.08
CA ILE A 148 -7.71 4.21 -7.42
C ILE A 148 -7.98 2.78 -7.86
N PHE A 149 -8.84 2.63 -8.86
CA PHE A 149 -9.20 1.33 -9.45
C PHE A 149 -8.12 0.87 -10.44
N HIS A 150 -6.93 0.63 -9.90
CA HIS A 150 -5.78 0.03 -10.56
C HIS A 150 -5.00 -0.72 -9.48
N THR A 151 -4.65 -1.99 -9.69
CA THR A 151 -4.15 -2.86 -8.64
C THR A 151 -2.82 -2.38 -8.10
N HIS A 152 -2.79 -2.15 -6.79
CA HIS A 152 -1.64 -1.64 -6.06
C HIS A 152 -1.52 -2.28 -4.67
N LEU A 153 -0.29 -2.49 -4.22
CA LEU A 153 0.03 -2.89 -2.85
C LEU A 153 0.70 -1.73 -2.12
N HIS A 154 0.24 -1.46 -0.91
CA HIS A 154 0.84 -0.48 -0.02
C HIS A 154 1.93 -1.14 0.84
N ILE A 155 3.12 -0.54 0.90
CA ILE A 155 4.12 -0.79 1.94
C ILE A 155 4.13 0.45 2.83
N ILE A 156 3.62 0.33 4.05
CA ILE A 156 3.50 1.43 5.02
C ILE A 156 4.48 1.20 6.17
N PRO A 157 5.63 1.90 6.22
CA PRO A 157 6.57 1.79 7.32
C PRO A 157 5.92 2.19 8.65
N ARG A 158 6.24 1.47 9.73
CA ARG A 158 5.62 1.67 11.04
C ARG A 158 6.68 1.96 12.09
N LYS A 159 6.34 2.87 12.99
CA LYS A 159 7.10 3.13 14.23
C LYS A 159 6.24 2.73 15.41
N ALA A 160 6.88 2.21 16.46
CA ALA A 160 6.18 1.88 17.69
C ALA A 160 5.47 3.15 18.22
N GLY A 161 4.17 3.04 18.48
CA GLY A 161 3.38 4.14 19.00
C GLY A 161 3.01 5.24 17.99
N ASP A 162 3.12 5.00 16.68
CA ASP A 162 2.73 6.01 15.65
C ASP A 162 1.22 6.33 15.57
N GLN A 163 0.39 5.62 16.37
CA GLN A 163 -1.06 5.81 16.48
C GLN A 163 -1.83 5.83 15.15
N LEU A 164 -1.29 5.24 14.08
CA LEU A 164 -1.93 5.28 12.76
C LEU A 164 -3.36 4.70 12.79
N TRP A 165 -3.54 3.54 13.43
CA TRP A 165 -4.83 2.84 13.47
C TRP A 165 -5.79 3.30 14.58
N PRO A 166 -5.32 3.72 15.77
CA PRO A 166 -6.20 4.25 16.80
C PRO A 166 -6.74 5.65 16.52
N SER A 167 -6.18 6.39 15.57
CA SER A 167 -6.62 7.76 15.25
C SER A 167 -7.98 7.77 14.56
N GLU A 168 -8.92 8.54 15.12
CA GLU A 168 -10.23 8.81 14.50
C GLU A 168 -10.15 9.82 13.35
N SER A 169 -9.07 10.60 13.29
CA SER A 169 -8.85 11.64 12.27
C SER A 169 -7.38 11.69 11.86
N PHE A 170 -6.98 10.81 10.95
CA PHE A 170 -5.64 10.86 10.36
C PHE A 170 -5.64 11.78 9.13
N ARG A 171 -5.06 12.98 9.26
CA ARG A 171 -4.89 13.90 8.12
C ARG A 171 -3.58 13.58 7.40
N ARG A 172 -3.70 13.09 6.16
CA ARG A 172 -2.55 12.89 5.26
C ARG A 172 -2.04 14.24 4.75
N GLN A 173 -0.72 14.39 4.71
CA GLN A 173 -0.07 15.54 4.07
C GLN A 173 0.48 15.10 2.73
N SER A 174 0.39 15.96 1.73
CA SER A 174 0.99 15.71 0.42
C SER A 174 2.52 15.65 0.54
N LEU A 175 3.12 14.72 -0.18
CA LEU A 175 4.56 14.55 -0.24
C LEU A 175 5.18 15.74 -0.99
N GLU A 176 6.05 16.47 -0.30
CA GLU A 176 6.73 17.62 -0.88
C GLU A 176 7.93 17.21 -1.72
N GLN A 177 8.22 17.98 -2.77
CA GLN A 177 9.45 17.84 -3.56
C GLN A 177 10.60 18.60 -2.90
N ASN A 178 11.02 18.13 -1.72
CA ASN A 178 12.06 18.74 -0.92
C ASN A 178 13.28 17.82 -0.77
N SER A 179 14.34 18.33 -0.14
CA SER A 179 15.60 17.60 0.05
C SER A 179 15.42 16.28 0.81
N GLU A 180 14.52 16.23 1.80
CA GLU A 180 14.24 15.03 2.56
C GLU A 180 13.66 13.92 1.67
N THR A 181 12.70 14.25 0.80
CA THR A 181 12.14 13.31 -0.17
C THR A 181 13.19 12.80 -1.14
N PHE A 182 14.06 13.67 -1.68
CA PHE A 182 15.13 13.25 -2.57
C PHE A 182 16.16 12.34 -1.88
N VAL A 183 16.52 12.65 -0.63
CA VAL A 183 17.40 11.81 0.19
C VAL A 183 16.77 10.44 0.44
N LEU A 184 15.49 10.39 0.76
CA LEU A 184 14.76 9.13 0.95
C LEU A 184 14.79 8.28 -0.32
N VAL A 185 14.43 8.85 -1.47
CA VAL A 185 14.43 8.13 -2.76
C VAL A 185 15.82 7.61 -3.09
N LYS A 186 16.85 8.43 -2.92
CA LYS A 186 18.25 8.04 -3.14
C LYS A 186 18.65 6.89 -2.22
N SER A 187 18.36 7.00 -0.93
CA SER A 187 18.68 5.97 0.07
C SER A 187 17.99 4.64 -0.26
N ILE A 188 16.70 4.65 -0.62
CA ILE A 188 15.98 3.44 -1.04
C ILE A 188 16.65 2.80 -2.26
N LYS A 189 16.97 3.58 -3.29
CA LYS A 189 17.62 3.06 -4.51
C LYS A 189 19.01 2.47 -4.26
N GLU A 190 19.78 3.08 -3.37
CA GLU A 190 21.08 2.53 -2.94
C GLU A 190 20.90 1.18 -2.24
N GLN A 191 19.92 1.05 -1.35
CA GLN A 191 19.62 -0.22 -0.69
C GLN A 191 19.17 -1.31 -1.67
N LEU A 192 18.39 -0.95 -2.70
CA LEU A 192 17.98 -1.88 -3.75
C LEU A 192 19.16 -2.35 -4.60
N SER A 193 20.06 -1.43 -4.98
CA SER A 193 21.24 -1.76 -5.77
C SER A 193 22.21 -2.69 -5.02
N SER A 194 22.32 -2.51 -3.70
CA SER A 194 23.18 -3.36 -2.85
C SER A 194 22.63 -4.77 -2.60
N ALA A 195 21.34 -5.00 -2.84
CA ALA A 195 20.72 -6.30 -2.59
C ALA A 195 21.07 -7.33 -3.68
N ASP A 196 21.23 -6.90 -4.93
CA ASP A 196 21.53 -7.77 -6.08
C ASP A 196 22.92 -8.43 -5.97
N GLU A 197 23.89 -7.79 -5.30
CA GLU A 197 25.24 -8.34 -5.11
C GLU A 197 25.32 -9.42 -4.03
N SER A 198 24.25 -9.64 -3.26
CA SER A 198 24.29 -10.52 -2.07
C SER A 198 23.74 -11.94 -2.28
N THR A 199 23.47 -12.35 -3.53
CA THR A 199 23.08 -13.75 -3.81
C THR A 199 24.28 -14.66 -3.53
N PRO A 200 24.22 -15.60 -2.55
CA PRO A 200 25.29 -16.56 -2.38
C PRO A 200 25.30 -17.46 -3.62
N ALA A 201 26.45 -17.55 -4.28
CA ALA A 201 26.71 -18.62 -5.22
C ALA A 201 26.41 -19.94 -4.48
N ASN A 202 25.41 -20.67 -4.97
CA ASN A 202 25.19 -22.05 -4.55
C ASN A 202 26.46 -22.83 -4.90
N ASN A 203 27.26 -23.14 -3.88
CA ASN A 203 28.23 -24.21 -3.97
C ASN A 203 27.46 -25.51 -4.16
N SER A 204 27.51 -26.03 -5.37
CA SER A 204 27.34 -27.44 -5.67
C SER A 204 28.36 -28.24 -4.89
N GLU A 205 27.90 -29.20 -4.09
CA GLU A 205 28.59 -30.34 -3.44
C GLU A 205 27.54 -30.90 -2.46
N ASP A 206 27.09 -32.16 -2.45
CA ASP A 206 27.35 -33.41 -3.17
C ASP A 206 26.06 -34.26 -3.00
#